data_AF-A0A926S3S4-F1
#
_entry.id   AF-A0A926S3S4-F1
#
_cell.length_a   1.000
_cell.length_b   1.000
_cell.length_c   1.000
_cell.angle_alpha   90.00
_cell.angle_beta   90.00
_cell.angle_gamma   90.00
#
_symmetry.space_group_name_H-M   'P 1'
#
loop_
_entity.id
_entity.type
_entity.pdbx_description
1 polymer ?
#
loop_
_entity_poly.entity_id
_entity_poly.type
_entity_poly.pdbx_seq_one_letter_code
_entity_poly.pdbx_strand_id
1 'polypeptide(L)'
;MISTFFSHELKSFWRSTNTGKSVAIKIVMGVLIFILFLYVLALGLFLDKILGAVFKGQNQTIAFCGILLVYYLFDLISRMQLQELPTLKVQPYLHLPVKRNSVVSYLALTALMSFFNLWPIVIFGPFVLKVILPASGGLIALAFFVSILSLAIFNNYLAMYIKRKANLNGWVFLVATAVLVLITCGDYLWHVYSLRNISYAFFGHLITAPALMLAPLLLAVAMYYVNFLYLKSNLYLEELSSKKEAYKSSTEIPFLNKFGSVGDLVANEIKLILRNKRSRSSLIMGLVFMFYGLIFYTQSVYGEGFKVFVGMFMTGIFIINYGQFMFSWQASHFDGLLVSKISFTDFLKGKYLLFTIVSTVAFILTVPYVYFGWKVVLIHFIMYLWNLGVNTTIVLFFANRNYKRIDLSKGASFNWEGVGATQLLLSFPLILFPYVFYLPFKYLKMPDVGLAVLAVIGILFIITRSFWIKKLEADFYTKRFKIAEGFRNK
;
A
#
# COMPACT_ATOMS: atom_id res chain seq x y z
N MET A 1 -31.95 -12.86 7.31
CA MET A 1 -30.88 -12.21 8.09
C MET A 1 -29.70 -11.76 7.24
N ILE A 2 -29.03 -12.65 6.48
CA ILE A 2 -27.91 -12.26 5.59
C ILE A 2 -28.34 -11.19 4.57
N SER A 3 -29.50 -11.37 3.91
CA SER A 3 -30.10 -10.37 3.01
C SER A 3 -30.36 -9.02 3.69
N THR A 4 -30.77 -9.04 4.96
CA THR A 4 -31.00 -7.84 5.77
C THR A 4 -29.71 -7.05 5.97
N PHE A 5 -28.58 -7.72 6.24
CA PHE A 5 -27.28 -7.07 6.37
C PHE A 5 -26.82 -6.41 5.07
N PHE A 6 -26.96 -7.09 3.93
CA PHE A 6 -26.70 -6.48 2.62
C PHE A 6 -27.56 -5.23 2.39
N SER A 7 -28.85 -5.28 2.77
CA SER A 7 -29.75 -4.14 2.66
C SER A 7 -29.30 -2.96 3.53
N HIS A 8 -28.78 -3.21 4.72
CA HIS A 8 -28.28 -2.17 5.63
C HIS A 8 -27.00 -1.53 5.09
N GLU A 9 -26.10 -2.32 4.50
CA GLU A 9 -24.88 -1.81 3.87
C GLU A 9 -25.20 -0.92 2.66
N LEU A 10 -26.16 -1.36 1.82
CA LEU A 10 -26.65 -0.57 0.70
C LEU A 10 -27.34 0.73 1.16
N LYS A 11 -28.21 0.67 2.18
CA LYS A 11 -28.84 1.87 2.76
C LYS A 11 -27.82 2.82 3.38
N SER A 12 -26.80 2.30 4.06
CA SER A 12 -25.69 3.10 4.61
C SER A 12 -24.92 3.83 3.51
N PHE A 13 -24.73 3.19 2.36
CA PHE A 13 -24.08 3.80 1.21
C PHE A 13 -24.89 4.97 0.65
N TRP A 14 -26.18 4.77 0.39
CA TRP A 14 -27.05 5.80 -0.20
C TRP A 14 -27.30 6.99 0.75
N ARG A 15 -27.41 6.73 2.05
CA ARG A 15 -27.68 7.75 3.09
C ARG A 15 -26.43 8.52 3.56
N SER A 16 -25.25 8.24 3.01
CA SER A 16 -24.04 8.97 3.39
C SER A 16 -24.09 10.44 2.91
N THR A 17 -23.67 11.38 3.74
CA THR A 17 -23.70 12.83 3.45
C THR A 17 -22.85 13.24 2.24
N ASN A 18 -21.92 12.39 1.81
CA ASN A 18 -21.03 12.62 0.67
C ASN A 18 -21.47 11.93 -0.63
N THR A 19 -22.68 11.37 -0.72
CA THR A 19 -23.13 10.59 -1.90
C THR A 19 -22.94 11.37 -3.21
N GLY A 20 -23.31 12.65 -3.29
CA GLY A 20 -23.19 13.48 -4.50
C GLY A 20 -21.75 13.73 -5.00
N LYS A 21 -20.82 14.14 -4.12
CA LYS A 21 -19.39 14.28 -4.48
C LYS A 21 -18.71 12.92 -4.72
N SER A 22 -19.26 11.85 -4.16
CA SER A 22 -18.78 10.48 -4.38
C SER A 22 -19.21 9.88 -5.73
N VAL A 23 -20.30 10.36 -6.36
CA VAL A 23 -20.80 9.77 -7.62
C VAL A 23 -19.82 10.01 -8.76
N ALA A 24 -19.33 11.24 -8.96
CA ALA A 24 -18.36 11.53 -10.03
C ALA A 24 -17.06 10.73 -9.86
N ILE A 25 -16.53 10.65 -8.64
CA ILE A 25 -15.35 9.83 -8.32
C ILE A 25 -15.65 8.33 -8.57
N LYS A 26 -16.84 7.85 -8.23
CA LYS A 26 -17.25 6.46 -8.46
C LYS A 26 -17.47 6.14 -9.94
N ILE A 27 -17.95 7.09 -10.75
CA ILE A 27 -18.02 6.93 -12.21
C ILE A 27 -16.61 6.80 -12.77
N VAL A 28 -15.69 7.69 -12.39
CA VAL A 28 -14.28 7.61 -12.82
C VAL A 28 -13.64 6.29 -12.36
N MET A 29 -13.85 5.88 -11.11
CA MET A 29 -13.38 4.58 -10.60
C MET A 29 -14.02 3.42 -11.35
N GLY A 30 -15.31 3.49 -11.67
CA GLY A 30 -16.04 2.47 -12.43
C GLY A 30 -15.47 2.32 -13.84
N VAL A 31 -15.19 3.43 -14.52
CA VAL A 31 -14.51 3.44 -15.83
C VAL A 31 -13.11 2.85 -15.71
N LEU A 32 -12.32 3.22 -14.70
CA LEU A 32 -10.98 2.65 -14.49
C LEU A 32 -11.02 1.15 -14.21
N ILE A 33 -11.95 0.68 -13.38
CA ILE A 33 -12.16 -0.74 -13.08
C ILE A 33 -12.58 -1.48 -14.35
N PHE A 34 -13.45 -0.88 -15.17
CA PHE A 34 -13.88 -1.46 -16.44
C PHE A 34 -12.72 -1.57 -17.44
N ILE A 35 -11.90 -0.53 -17.58
CA ILE A 35 -10.68 -0.57 -18.41
C ILE A 35 -9.73 -1.67 -17.92
N LEU A 36 -9.50 -1.76 -16.61
CA LEU A 36 -8.64 -2.79 -16.03
C LEU A 36 -9.22 -4.20 -16.25
N PHE A 37 -10.54 -4.36 -16.16
CA PHE A 37 -11.24 -5.59 -16.50
C PHE A 37 -11.04 -5.97 -17.98
N LEU A 38 -11.15 -5.02 -18.92
CA LEU A 38 -10.89 -5.26 -20.35
C LEU A 38 -9.46 -5.73 -20.60
N TYR A 39 -8.46 -5.13 -19.93
CA TYR A 39 -7.07 -5.58 -20.05
C TYR A 39 -6.87 -7.01 -19.55
N VAL A 40 -7.46 -7.36 -18.42
CA VAL A 40 -7.34 -8.71 -17.87
C VAL A 40 -8.10 -9.74 -18.71
N LEU A 41 -9.27 -9.37 -19.24
CA LEU A 41 -10.00 -10.21 -20.19
C LEU A 41 -9.19 -10.45 -21.47
N ALA A 42 -8.57 -9.40 -22.02
CA ALA A 42 -7.67 -9.53 -23.16
C ALA A 42 -6.49 -10.45 -22.84
N LEU A 43 -5.87 -10.31 -21.66
CA LEU A 43 -4.82 -11.21 -21.20
C LEU A 43 -5.28 -12.67 -21.16
N GLY A 44 -6.50 -12.93 -20.67
CA GLY A 44 -7.08 -14.27 -20.65
C GLY A 44 -7.34 -14.84 -22.05
N LEU A 45 -7.92 -14.03 -22.96
CA LEU A 45 -8.22 -14.45 -24.34
C LEU A 45 -6.97 -14.75 -25.18
N PHE A 46 -5.88 -14.04 -24.92
CA PHE A 46 -4.60 -14.21 -25.61
C PHE A 46 -3.58 -15.06 -24.83
N LEU A 47 -3.99 -15.67 -23.71
CA LEU A 47 -3.09 -16.41 -22.84
C LEU A 47 -2.38 -17.56 -23.57
N ASP A 48 -3.07 -18.24 -24.49
CA ASP A 48 -2.50 -19.29 -25.35
C ASP A 48 -1.34 -18.78 -26.22
N LYS A 49 -1.51 -17.61 -26.85
CA LYS A 49 -0.47 -16.97 -27.67
C LYS A 49 0.69 -16.47 -26.81
N ILE A 50 0.40 -15.89 -25.65
CA ILE A 50 1.42 -15.42 -24.70
C ILE A 50 2.27 -16.60 -24.23
N LEU A 51 1.64 -17.69 -23.81
CA LEU A 51 2.35 -18.89 -23.36
C LEU A 51 3.17 -19.51 -24.49
N GLY A 52 2.66 -19.56 -25.72
CA GLY A 52 3.42 -20.04 -26.88
C GLY A 52 4.65 -19.17 -27.23
N ALA A 53 4.56 -17.85 -27.02
CA ALA A 53 5.67 -16.93 -27.26
C ALA A 53 6.74 -17.00 -26.16
N VAL A 54 6.33 -17.14 -24.90
CA VAL A 54 7.22 -17.19 -23.72
C VAL A 54 7.90 -18.56 -23.62
N PHE A 55 7.15 -19.65 -23.78
CA PHE A 55 7.63 -21.02 -23.66
C PHE A 55 7.74 -21.69 -25.03
N LYS A 56 8.65 -21.16 -25.87
CA LYS A 56 8.88 -21.67 -27.23
C LYS A 56 9.18 -23.18 -27.20
N GLY A 57 8.47 -23.94 -28.03
CA GLY A 57 8.66 -25.39 -28.18
C GLY A 57 7.99 -26.26 -27.11
N GLN A 58 7.27 -25.69 -26.14
CA GLN A 58 6.47 -26.46 -25.18
C GLN A 58 4.99 -26.52 -25.56
N ASN A 59 4.32 -27.62 -25.20
CA ASN A 59 2.88 -27.71 -25.33
C ASN A 59 2.20 -26.64 -24.45
N GLN A 60 1.25 -25.90 -25.02
CA GLN A 60 0.53 -24.82 -24.35
C GLN A 60 -0.13 -25.28 -23.05
N THR A 61 -0.63 -26.53 -23.00
CA THR A 61 -1.23 -27.12 -21.80
C THR A 61 -0.22 -27.33 -20.69
N ILE A 62 1.02 -27.77 -21.01
CA ILE A 62 2.10 -27.93 -20.03
C ILE A 62 2.47 -26.58 -19.44
N ALA A 63 2.64 -25.57 -20.30
CA ALA A 63 2.94 -24.21 -19.88
C ALA A 63 1.84 -23.64 -18.97
N PHE A 64 0.57 -23.82 -19.34
CA PHE A 64 -0.58 -23.39 -18.55
C PHE A 64 -0.63 -24.05 -17.17
N CYS A 65 -0.52 -25.38 -17.11
CA CYS A 65 -0.50 -26.11 -15.83
C CYS A 65 0.68 -25.70 -14.94
N GLY A 66 1.81 -25.32 -15.54
CA GLY A 66 2.99 -24.83 -14.83
C GLY A 66 2.82 -23.46 -14.16
N ILE A 67 1.98 -22.57 -14.69
CA ILE A 67 1.85 -21.20 -14.16
C ILE A 67 0.79 -21.04 -13.05
N LEU A 68 -0.10 -22.01 -12.86
CA LEU A 68 -1.26 -21.87 -11.98
C LEU A 68 -0.87 -21.65 -10.51
N LEU A 69 0.01 -22.48 -9.91
CA LEU A 69 0.44 -22.25 -8.52
C LEU A 69 1.28 -20.98 -8.37
N VAL A 70 2.09 -20.64 -9.38
CA VAL A 70 2.87 -19.40 -9.39
C VAL A 70 1.94 -18.19 -9.32
N TYR A 71 0.85 -18.22 -10.10
CA TYR A 71 -0.19 -17.21 -10.03
C TYR A 71 -0.83 -17.16 -8.65
N TYR A 72 -1.21 -18.28 -8.04
CA TYR A 72 -1.83 -18.28 -6.71
C TYR A 72 -0.88 -17.80 -5.60
N LEU A 73 0.42 -18.02 -5.75
CA LEU A 73 1.41 -17.45 -4.84
C LEU A 73 1.45 -15.91 -4.95
N PHE A 74 1.47 -15.40 -6.18
CA PHE A 74 1.39 -13.96 -6.45
C PHE A 74 0.06 -13.36 -5.96
N ASP A 75 -1.05 -14.05 -6.24
CA ASP A 75 -2.39 -13.67 -5.78
C ASP A 75 -2.43 -13.57 -4.25
N LEU A 76 -1.85 -14.52 -3.51
CA LEU A 76 -1.76 -14.47 -2.05
C LEU A 76 -0.99 -13.23 -1.56
N ILE A 77 0.18 -12.94 -2.14
CA ILE A 77 0.98 -11.75 -1.82
C ILE A 77 0.19 -10.48 -2.09
N SER A 78 -0.45 -10.40 -3.27
CA SER A 78 -1.22 -9.23 -3.67
C SER A 78 -2.42 -9.02 -2.75
N ARG A 79 -3.16 -10.07 -2.39
CA ARG A 79 -4.26 -10.02 -1.41
C ARG A 79 -3.76 -9.57 -0.05
N MET A 80 -2.62 -10.08 0.42
CA MET A 80 -2.02 -9.67 1.69
C MET A 80 -1.70 -8.17 1.75
N GLN A 81 -1.47 -7.50 0.62
CA GLN A 81 -1.28 -6.05 0.60
C GLN A 81 -2.58 -5.29 0.34
N LEU A 82 -3.35 -5.77 -0.64
CA LEU A 82 -4.42 -5.02 -1.27
C LEU A 82 -5.81 -5.37 -0.72
N GLN A 83 -6.09 -6.63 -0.41
CA GLN A 83 -7.44 -7.04 -0.05
C GLN A 83 -7.83 -6.59 1.37
N GLU A 84 -8.81 -5.70 1.51
CA GLU A 84 -9.30 -5.29 2.83
C GLU A 84 -10.10 -6.41 3.52
N LEU A 85 -10.08 -6.39 4.86
CA LEU A 85 -10.93 -7.26 5.65
C LEU A 85 -12.36 -6.71 5.58
N PRO A 86 -13.39 -7.53 5.33
CA PRO A 86 -14.76 -7.07 5.40
C PRO A 86 -15.05 -6.64 6.84
N THR A 87 -15.28 -5.34 7.03
CA THR A 87 -15.67 -4.78 8.31
C THR A 87 -17.16 -4.48 8.29
N LEU A 88 -17.97 -5.41 8.78
CA LEU A 88 -19.27 -5.00 9.29
C LEU A 88 -18.98 -4.10 10.50
N LYS A 89 -19.64 -2.95 10.64
CA LYS A 89 -19.72 -2.27 11.94
C LYS A 89 -20.52 -3.21 12.84
N VAL A 90 -19.85 -4.19 13.47
CA VAL A 90 -20.53 -5.25 14.21
C VAL A 90 -21.18 -4.72 15.48
N GLN A 91 -20.62 -3.64 16.05
CA GLN A 91 -21.03 -3.04 17.33
C GLN A 91 -22.55 -2.83 17.49
N PRO A 92 -23.30 -2.29 16.51
CA PRO A 92 -24.75 -2.10 16.63
C PRO A 92 -25.55 -3.41 16.56
N TYR A 93 -24.97 -4.53 16.13
CA TYR A 93 -25.65 -5.82 16.06
C TYR A 93 -25.36 -6.71 17.28
N LEU A 94 -24.29 -6.45 18.03
CA LEU A 94 -23.87 -7.29 19.16
C LEU A 94 -24.83 -7.22 20.36
N HIS A 95 -25.57 -6.12 20.51
CA HIS A 95 -26.57 -5.95 21.58
C HIS A 95 -27.98 -6.37 21.14
N LEU A 96 -28.18 -6.68 19.86
CA LEU A 96 -29.46 -7.18 19.34
C LEU A 96 -29.49 -8.71 19.44
N PRO A 97 -30.69 -9.34 19.50
CA PRO A 97 -30.85 -10.80 19.57
C PRO A 97 -30.53 -11.49 18.23
N VAL A 98 -29.37 -11.19 17.65
CA VAL A 98 -28.88 -11.72 16.38
C VAL A 98 -27.88 -12.84 16.67
N LYS A 99 -28.11 -14.02 16.10
CA LYS A 99 -27.20 -15.17 16.26
C LYS A 99 -25.81 -14.81 15.73
N ARG A 100 -24.76 -15.01 16.55
CA ARG A 100 -23.35 -14.75 16.17
C ARG A 100 -22.95 -15.47 14.88
N ASN A 101 -23.40 -16.72 14.69
CA ASN A 101 -23.16 -17.48 13.47
C ASN A 101 -23.65 -16.74 12.22
N SER A 102 -24.77 -16.01 12.29
CA SER A 102 -25.32 -15.26 11.15
C SER A 102 -24.45 -14.05 10.80
N VAL A 103 -23.88 -13.37 11.80
CA VAL A 103 -22.93 -12.27 11.60
C VAL A 103 -21.62 -12.78 11.00
N VAL A 104 -21.07 -13.87 11.54
CA VAL A 104 -19.84 -14.48 11.04
C VAL A 104 -20.02 -15.01 9.61
N SER A 105 -21.16 -15.68 9.34
CA SER A 105 -21.49 -16.17 7.98
C SER A 105 -21.60 -15.01 6.99
N TYR A 106 -22.20 -13.90 7.40
CA TYR A 106 -22.26 -12.69 6.57
C TYR A 106 -20.85 -12.20 6.22
N LEU A 107 -19.99 -12.00 7.22
CA LEU A 107 -18.60 -11.57 7.00
C LEU A 107 -17.83 -12.52 6.07
N ALA A 108 -18.03 -13.83 6.23
CA ALA A 108 -17.38 -14.85 5.41
C ALA A 108 -17.92 -14.92 3.97
N LEU A 109 -19.21 -14.62 3.75
CA LEU A 109 -19.81 -14.54 2.41
C LEU A 109 -19.45 -13.24 1.70
N THR A 110 -19.47 -12.10 2.40
CA THR A 110 -19.04 -10.82 1.84
C THR A 110 -17.57 -10.88 1.43
N ALA A 111 -16.74 -11.64 2.14
CA ALA A 111 -15.36 -11.91 1.75
C ALA A 111 -15.22 -12.60 0.38
N LEU A 112 -16.19 -13.42 -0.04
CA LEU A 112 -16.16 -14.11 -1.33
C LEU A 112 -16.47 -13.16 -2.50
N MET A 113 -17.18 -12.06 -2.25
CA MET A 113 -17.50 -11.04 -3.26
C MET A 113 -16.32 -10.09 -3.55
N SER A 114 -15.10 -10.45 -3.14
CA SER A 114 -13.91 -9.70 -3.48
C SER A 114 -13.58 -9.83 -4.96
N PHE A 115 -13.20 -8.72 -5.61
CA PHE A 115 -12.72 -8.70 -7.00
C PHE A 115 -11.56 -9.68 -7.26
N PHE A 116 -10.73 -9.96 -6.25
CA PHE A 116 -9.65 -10.93 -6.37
C PHE A 116 -10.14 -12.36 -6.67
N ASN A 117 -11.35 -12.74 -6.27
CA ASN A 117 -11.89 -14.07 -6.59
C ASN A 117 -12.42 -14.16 -8.03
N LEU A 118 -12.66 -13.01 -8.68
CA LEU A 118 -13.11 -12.95 -10.07
C LEU A 118 -11.93 -13.10 -11.05
N TRP A 119 -10.76 -12.54 -10.73
CA TRP A 119 -9.61 -12.50 -11.63
C TRP A 119 -9.15 -13.86 -12.15
N PRO A 120 -9.00 -14.92 -11.32
CA PRO A 120 -8.52 -16.21 -11.81
C PRO A 120 -9.47 -16.80 -12.86
N ILE A 121 -10.78 -16.61 -12.70
CA ILE A 121 -11.80 -17.09 -13.64
C ILE A 121 -11.71 -16.33 -14.96
N VAL A 122 -11.55 -15.01 -14.92
CA VAL A 122 -11.45 -14.17 -16.12
C VAL A 122 -10.16 -14.44 -16.89
N ILE A 123 -9.05 -14.65 -16.19
CA ILE A 123 -7.74 -14.92 -16.80
C ILE A 123 -7.68 -16.33 -17.37
N PHE A 124 -8.04 -17.35 -16.59
CA PHE A 124 -7.82 -18.74 -16.98
C PHE A 124 -9.02 -19.37 -17.69
N GLY A 125 -10.23 -18.86 -17.46
CA GLY A 125 -11.46 -19.39 -18.05
C GLY A 125 -11.43 -19.46 -19.57
N PRO A 126 -11.02 -18.39 -20.30
CA PRO A 126 -10.91 -18.44 -21.75
C PRO A 126 -9.92 -19.51 -22.24
N PHE A 127 -8.79 -19.71 -21.55
CA PHE A 127 -7.84 -20.76 -21.89
C PHE A 127 -8.42 -22.16 -21.69
N VAL A 128 -9.12 -22.38 -20.57
CA VAL A 128 -9.81 -23.66 -20.30
C VAL A 128 -10.84 -23.96 -21.40
N LEU A 129 -11.61 -22.96 -21.83
CA LEU A 129 -12.62 -23.13 -22.87
C LEU A 129 -12.05 -23.29 -24.28
N LYS A 130 -10.94 -22.61 -24.61
CA LYS A 130 -10.36 -22.59 -25.94
C LYS A 130 -9.39 -23.74 -26.20
N VAL A 131 -8.67 -24.18 -25.17
CA VAL A 131 -7.58 -25.16 -25.29
C VAL A 131 -7.93 -26.48 -24.60
N ILE A 132 -8.31 -26.43 -23.31
CA ILE A 132 -8.55 -27.66 -22.53
C ILE A 132 -9.84 -28.35 -22.94
N LEU A 133 -10.94 -27.61 -23.10
CA LEU A 133 -12.24 -28.17 -23.43
C LEU A 133 -12.23 -28.92 -24.78
N PRO A 134 -11.69 -28.37 -25.88
CA PRO A 134 -11.63 -29.11 -27.15
C PRO A 134 -10.62 -30.27 -27.12
N ALA A 135 -9.52 -30.15 -26.37
CA ALA A 135 -8.46 -31.16 -26.36
C ALA A 135 -8.70 -32.33 -25.40
N SER A 136 -9.48 -32.11 -24.34
CA SER A 136 -9.61 -33.07 -23.22
C SER A 136 -11.07 -33.27 -22.76
N GLY A 137 -12.03 -32.53 -23.32
CA GLY A 137 -13.46 -32.73 -23.07
C GLY A 137 -14.00 -32.02 -21.82
N GLY A 138 -15.32 -32.09 -21.65
CA GLY A 138 -16.08 -31.28 -20.69
C GLY A 138 -15.77 -31.58 -19.22
N LEU A 139 -15.57 -32.86 -18.87
CA LEU A 139 -15.30 -33.25 -17.48
C LEU A 139 -13.97 -32.68 -16.97
N ILE A 140 -12.93 -32.73 -17.81
CA ILE A 140 -11.60 -32.19 -17.50
C ILE A 140 -11.67 -30.66 -17.40
N ALA A 141 -12.35 -30.00 -18.35
CA ALA A 141 -12.57 -28.55 -18.28
C ALA A 141 -13.27 -28.13 -16.97
N LEU A 142 -14.30 -28.86 -16.54
CA LEU A 142 -14.97 -28.64 -15.27
C LEU A 142 -14.01 -28.83 -14.08
N ALA A 143 -13.20 -29.87 -14.09
CA ALA A 143 -12.20 -30.12 -13.05
C ALA A 143 -11.19 -28.96 -12.91
N PHE A 144 -10.77 -28.36 -14.02
CA PHE A 144 -9.95 -27.15 -14.01
C PHE A 144 -10.70 -25.96 -13.40
N PHE A 145 -11.95 -25.70 -13.81
CA PHE A 145 -12.76 -24.62 -13.24
C PHE A 145 -12.95 -24.76 -11.73
N VAL A 146 -13.29 -25.97 -11.26
CA VAL A 146 -13.46 -26.26 -9.82
C VAL A 146 -12.15 -26.05 -9.07
N SER A 147 -11.03 -26.52 -9.63
CA SER A 147 -9.71 -26.36 -8.99
C SER A 147 -9.29 -24.90 -8.90
N ILE A 148 -9.48 -24.13 -9.98
CA ILE A 148 -9.19 -22.69 -10.03
C ILE A 148 -10.08 -21.95 -9.00
N LEU A 149 -11.39 -22.16 -9.03
CA LEU A 149 -12.30 -21.49 -8.09
C LEU A 149 -11.98 -21.85 -6.64
N SER A 150 -11.70 -23.12 -6.36
CA SER A 150 -11.39 -23.59 -5.01
C SER A 150 -10.10 -22.98 -4.47
N LEU A 151 -9.05 -22.88 -5.29
CA LEU A 151 -7.81 -22.22 -4.88
C LEU A 151 -7.99 -20.71 -4.66
N ALA A 152 -8.82 -20.05 -5.47
CA ALA A 152 -9.17 -18.65 -5.24
C ALA A 152 -9.87 -18.44 -3.88
N ILE A 153 -10.80 -19.33 -3.52
CA ILE A 153 -11.49 -19.33 -2.23
C ILE A 153 -10.52 -19.64 -1.08
N PHE A 154 -9.64 -20.62 -1.25
CA PHE A 154 -8.60 -20.96 -0.28
C PHE A 154 -7.71 -19.74 0.01
N ASN A 155 -7.14 -19.14 -1.03
CA ASN A 155 -6.29 -17.95 -0.92
C ASN A 155 -7.01 -16.78 -0.27
N ASN A 156 -8.28 -16.56 -0.60
CA ASN A 156 -9.12 -15.54 -0.01
C ASN A 156 -9.15 -15.67 1.52
N TYR A 157 -9.51 -16.85 2.02
CA TYR A 157 -9.64 -17.07 3.47
C TYR A 157 -8.29 -17.15 4.18
N LEU A 158 -7.26 -17.70 3.52
CA LEU A 158 -5.89 -17.73 4.03
C LEU A 158 -5.33 -16.32 4.21
N ALA A 159 -5.45 -15.47 3.18
CA ALA A 159 -5.00 -14.08 3.23
C ALA A 159 -5.71 -13.32 4.37
N MET A 160 -7.02 -13.48 4.51
CA MET A 160 -7.78 -12.85 5.59
C MET A 160 -7.37 -13.34 6.97
N TYR A 161 -7.12 -14.64 7.12
CA TYR A 161 -6.68 -15.22 8.38
C TYR A 161 -5.32 -14.66 8.82
N ILE A 162 -4.34 -14.66 7.91
CA ILE A 162 -3.01 -14.10 8.16
C ILE A 162 -3.14 -12.61 8.50
N LYS A 163 -3.93 -11.83 7.75
CA LYS A 163 -4.15 -10.40 8.03
C LYS A 163 -4.75 -10.14 9.42
N ARG A 164 -5.73 -10.94 9.85
CA ARG A 164 -6.34 -10.77 11.17
C ARG A 164 -5.34 -11.08 12.27
N LYS A 165 -4.58 -12.16 12.16
CA LYS A 165 -3.51 -12.47 13.13
C LYS A 165 -2.39 -11.43 13.11
N ALA A 166 -2.01 -10.93 11.96
CA ALA A 166 -1.05 -9.84 11.80
C ALA A 166 -1.50 -8.53 12.48
N ASN A 167 -2.80 -8.26 12.53
CA ASN A 167 -3.34 -7.11 13.25
C ASN A 167 -3.19 -7.24 14.77
N LEU A 168 -3.25 -8.46 15.31
CA LEU A 168 -3.05 -8.73 16.73
C LEU A 168 -1.55 -8.82 17.09
N ASN A 169 -0.75 -9.44 16.23
CA ASN A 169 0.68 -9.59 16.42
C ASN A 169 1.42 -9.30 15.10
N GLY A 170 2.13 -8.16 15.07
CA GLY A 170 2.88 -7.71 13.89
C GLY A 170 3.95 -8.69 13.41
N TRP A 171 4.47 -9.56 14.29
CA TRP A 171 5.42 -10.62 13.92
C TRP A 171 4.84 -11.62 12.93
N VAL A 172 3.53 -11.87 12.97
CA VAL A 172 2.87 -12.80 12.04
C VAL A 172 2.99 -12.30 10.60
N PHE A 173 2.91 -10.99 10.39
CA PHE A 173 3.11 -10.42 9.06
C PHE A 173 4.56 -10.59 8.58
N LEU A 174 5.53 -10.34 9.46
CA LEU A 174 6.96 -10.49 9.14
C LEU A 174 7.30 -11.94 8.82
N VAL A 175 6.83 -12.90 9.62
CA VAL A 175 7.05 -14.33 9.38
C VAL A 175 6.38 -14.78 8.09
N ALA A 176 5.12 -14.40 7.85
CA ALA A 176 4.44 -14.73 6.60
C ALA A 176 5.17 -14.16 5.37
N THR A 177 5.65 -12.91 5.46
CA THR A 177 6.43 -12.27 4.40
C THR A 177 7.77 -12.98 4.21
N ALA A 178 8.48 -13.30 5.29
CA ALA A 178 9.75 -14.02 5.23
C ALA A 178 9.59 -15.40 4.59
N VAL A 179 8.53 -16.15 4.92
CA VAL A 179 8.22 -17.43 4.30
C VAL A 179 7.97 -17.27 2.79
N LEU A 180 7.19 -16.27 2.37
CA LEU A 180 6.94 -16.01 0.95
C LEU A 180 8.22 -15.59 0.20
N VAL A 181 9.08 -14.80 0.84
CA VAL A 181 10.40 -14.44 0.28
C VAL A 181 11.29 -15.67 0.16
N LEU A 182 11.36 -16.53 1.17
CA LEU A 182 12.14 -17.77 1.10
C LEU A 182 11.62 -18.71 0.03
N ILE A 183 10.30 -18.79 -0.15
CA ILE A 183 9.69 -19.58 -1.22
C ILE A 183 10.13 -19.06 -2.58
N THR A 184 9.99 -17.76 -2.81
CA THR A 184 10.36 -17.14 -4.10
C THR A 184 11.86 -17.16 -4.37
N CYS A 185 12.71 -16.89 -3.37
CA CYS A 185 14.17 -17.01 -3.50
C CYS A 185 14.62 -18.46 -3.72
N GLY A 186 13.97 -19.44 -3.08
CA GLY A 186 14.27 -20.85 -3.26
C GLY A 186 14.07 -21.36 -4.69
N ASP A 187 13.04 -20.83 -5.38
CA ASP A 187 12.74 -21.14 -6.78
C ASP A 187 13.65 -20.37 -7.75
N TYR A 188 13.71 -19.03 -7.63
CA TYR A 188 14.35 -18.17 -8.63
C TYR A 188 15.84 -17.92 -8.42
N LEU A 189 16.31 -17.85 -7.17
CA LEU A 189 17.68 -17.41 -6.86
C LEU A 189 18.59 -18.60 -6.50
N TRP A 190 18.07 -19.55 -5.73
CA TRP A 190 18.83 -20.71 -5.24
C TRP A 190 18.57 -21.98 -6.05
N HIS A 191 17.55 -21.98 -6.91
CA HIS A 191 17.17 -23.11 -7.77
C HIS A 191 17.04 -24.46 -7.02
N VAL A 192 16.59 -24.43 -5.76
CA VAL A 192 16.46 -25.61 -4.90
C VAL A 192 15.32 -26.52 -5.36
N TYR A 193 14.24 -25.92 -5.85
CA TYR A 193 13.08 -26.59 -6.42
C TYR A 193 12.49 -25.71 -7.53
N SER A 194 11.54 -26.26 -8.30
CA SER A 194 10.82 -25.49 -9.31
C SER A 194 9.32 -25.45 -9.00
N LEU A 195 8.80 -24.27 -8.65
CA LEU A 195 7.36 -24.06 -8.43
C LEU A 195 6.54 -24.41 -9.66
N ARG A 196 7.08 -24.13 -10.85
CA ARG A 196 6.46 -24.49 -12.13
C ARG A 196 6.31 -26.00 -12.28
N ASN A 197 7.34 -26.76 -11.92
CA ASN A 197 7.29 -28.22 -12.02
C ASN A 197 6.32 -28.81 -10.98
N ILE A 198 6.26 -28.25 -9.77
CA ILE A 198 5.28 -28.64 -8.74
C ILE A 198 3.85 -28.34 -9.23
N SER A 199 3.64 -27.16 -9.83
CA SER A 199 2.36 -26.78 -10.42
C SER A 199 1.95 -27.76 -11.53
N TYR A 200 2.86 -28.05 -12.46
CA TYR A 200 2.61 -29.01 -13.53
C TYR A 200 2.36 -30.43 -12.98
N ALA A 201 3.10 -30.86 -11.96
CA ALA A 201 2.90 -32.17 -11.34
C ALA A 201 1.48 -32.31 -10.77
N PHE A 202 0.88 -31.25 -10.23
CA PHE A 202 -0.51 -31.31 -9.78
C PHE A 202 -1.51 -31.15 -10.94
N PHE A 203 -1.44 -30.04 -11.68
CA PHE A 203 -2.45 -29.69 -12.70
C PHE A 203 -2.34 -30.49 -13.99
N GLY A 204 -1.15 -31.00 -14.32
CA GLY A 204 -0.97 -31.94 -15.45
C GLY A 204 -1.69 -33.26 -15.19
N HIS A 205 -1.63 -33.79 -13.96
CA HIS A 205 -2.36 -35.00 -13.58
C HIS A 205 -3.88 -34.78 -13.47
N LEU A 206 -4.35 -33.53 -13.45
CA LEU A 206 -5.79 -33.23 -13.52
C LEU A 206 -6.41 -33.69 -14.85
N ILE A 207 -5.60 -33.79 -15.90
CA ILE A 207 -6.01 -34.25 -17.24
C ILE A 207 -6.26 -35.76 -17.23
N THR A 208 -5.43 -36.54 -16.51
CA THR A 208 -5.56 -37.99 -16.44
C THR A 208 -6.47 -38.45 -15.30
N ALA A 209 -6.51 -37.71 -14.19
CA ALA A 209 -7.30 -38.00 -13.00
C ALA A 209 -8.11 -36.76 -12.55
N PRO A 210 -9.27 -36.48 -13.16
CA PRO A 210 -10.10 -35.31 -12.84
C PRO A 210 -10.55 -35.24 -11.38
N ALA A 211 -10.64 -36.39 -10.69
CA ALA A 211 -10.99 -36.48 -9.28
C ALA A 211 -10.02 -35.71 -8.36
N LEU A 212 -8.80 -35.41 -8.82
CA LEU A 212 -7.85 -34.56 -8.08
C LEU A 212 -8.38 -33.15 -7.80
N MET A 213 -9.41 -32.68 -8.52
CA MET A 213 -10.09 -31.41 -8.21
C MET A 213 -10.68 -31.36 -6.78
N LEU A 214 -10.91 -32.51 -6.15
CA LEU A 214 -11.41 -32.58 -4.77
C LEU A 214 -10.38 -32.09 -3.76
N ALA A 215 -9.07 -32.19 -4.05
CA ALA A 215 -8.02 -31.74 -3.14
C ALA A 215 -8.07 -30.21 -2.89
N PRO A 216 -8.06 -29.33 -3.92
CA PRO A 216 -8.19 -27.89 -3.70
C PRO A 216 -9.57 -27.52 -3.14
N LEU A 217 -10.63 -28.27 -3.47
CA LEU A 217 -11.97 -28.07 -2.89
C LEU A 217 -11.97 -28.31 -1.37
N LEU A 218 -11.37 -29.41 -0.92
CA LEU A 218 -11.23 -29.72 0.50
C LEU A 218 -10.38 -28.67 1.23
N LEU A 219 -9.30 -28.19 0.62
CA LEU A 219 -8.50 -27.08 1.17
C LEU A 219 -9.33 -25.81 1.34
N ALA A 220 -10.13 -25.44 0.33
CA ALA A 220 -11.01 -24.28 0.38
C ALA A 220 -12.03 -24.37 1.51
N VAL A 221 -12.68 -25.53 1.66
CA VAL A 221 -13.66 -25.79 2.72
C VAL A 221 -12.99 -25.78 4.09
N ALA A 222 -11.84 -26.43 4.25
CA ALA A 222 -11.09 -26.44 5.50
C ALA A 222 -10.71 -25.01 5.91
N MET A 223 -10.18 -24.21 4.98
CA MET A 223 -9.78 -22.83 5.25
C MET A 223 -10.98 -21.91 5.55
N TYR A 224 -12.13 -22.15 4.92
CA TYR A 224 -13.39 -21.50 5.29
C TYR A 224 -13.74 -21.77 6.76
N TYR A 225 -13.70 -23.03 7.19
CA TYR A 225 -14.00 -23.39 8.59
C TYR A 225 -12.99 -22.80 9.58
N VAL A 226 -11.70 -22.83 9.26
CA VAL A 226 -10.65 -22.17 10.09
C VAL A 226 -10.97 -20.68 10.26
N ASN A 227 -11.34 -20.00 9.18
CA ASN A 227 -11.70 -18.58 9.21
C ASN A 227 -12.99 -18.32 10.01
N PHE A 228 -14.00 -19.17 9.83
CA PHE A 228 -15.28 -19.09 10.53
C PHE A 228 -15.12 -19.29 12.04
N LEU A 229 -14.40 -20.33 12.46
CA LEU A 229 -14.14 -20.62 13.87
C LEU A 229 -13.35 -19.47 14.51
N TYR A 230 -12.31 -18.99 13.82
CA TYR A 230 -11.53 -17.83 14.28
C TYR A 230 -12.41 -16.59 14.46
N LEU A 231 -13.27 -16.27 13.49
CA LEU A 231 -14.18 -15.12 13.63
C LEU A 231 -15.14 -15.29 14.78
N LYS A 232 -15.70 -16.49 14.97
CA LYS A 232 -16.67 -16.77 16.03
C LYS A 232 -16.06 -16.61 17.42
N SER A 233 -14.80 -17.02 17.61
CA SER A 233 -14.10 -16.86 18.88
C SER A 233 -13.61 -15.43 19.14
N ASN A 234 -13.31 -14.66 18.09
CA ASN A 234 -12.69 -13.32 18.20
C ASN A 234 -13.67 -12.15 17.91
N LEU A 235 -14.98 -12.38 17.97
CA LEU A 235 -16.02 -11.36 17.71
C LEU A 235 -16.42 -10.58 18.98
N TYR A 236 -15.57 -10.53 20.01
CA TYR A 236 -15.86 -9.80 21.25
C TYR A 236 -15.48 -8.32 21.10
N LEU A 237 -16.32 -7.43 21.66
CA LEU A 237 -16.05 -5.99 21.72
C LEU A 237 -14.68 -5.70 22.36
N GLU A 238 -14.28 -6.53 23.33
CA GLU A 238 -13.04 -6.42 24.10
C GLU A 238 -11.77 -6.74 23.30
N GLU A 239 -11.86 -7.42 22.14
CA GLU A 239 -10.72 -7.64 21.24
C GLU A 239 -10.65 -6.59 20.12
N LEU A 240 -11.79 -5.96 19.78
CA LEU A 240 -11.86 -4.81 18.87
C LEU A 240 -11.51 -3.50 19.56
N SER A 241 -11.79 -3.37 20.87
CA SER A 241 -11.10 -2.41 21.71
C SER A 241 -9.74 -3.01 22.00
N SER A 242 -8.71 -2.55 21.28
CA SER A 242 -7.32 -2.75 21.69
C SER A 242 -7.24 -2.75 23.22
N LYS A 243 -6.71 -3.82 23.82
CA LYS A 243 -6.30 -3.84 25.23
C LYS A 243 -5.86 -2.43 25.59
N LYS A 244 -6.49 -1.84 26.61
CA LYS A 244 -5.93 -0.66 27.27
C LYS A 244 -4.57 -1.09 27.80
N GLU A 245 -3.55 -1.04 26.95
CA GLU A 245 -2.18 -1.10 27.40
C GLU A 245 -2.05 0.06 28.38
N ALA A 246 -1.66 -0.31 29.59
CA ALA A 246 -1.39 0.62 30.66
C ALA A 246 -0.66 1.83 30.10
N TYR A 247 -1.19 3.01 30.41
CA TYR A 247 -0.63 4.29 30.06
C TYR A 247 0.83 4.37 30.54
N LYS A 248 1.78 3.98 29.69
CA LYS A 248 3.20 4.27 29.88
C LYS A 248 3.43 5.72 29.44
N SER A 249 3.04 6.65 30.30
CA SER A 249 3.54 8.01 30.25
C SER A 249 4.94 8.04 30.84
N SER A 250 5.93 8.09 29.93
CA SER A 250 7.16 8.90 30.01
C SER A 250 8.28 8.31 29.14
N THR A 251 8.04 8.13 27.84
CA THR A 251 9.16 8.10 26.88
C THR A 251 9.42 9.52 26.44
N GLU A 252 10.03 10.32 27.30
CA GLU A 252 10.81 11.46 26.84
C GLU A 252 11.89 10.93 25.89
N ILE A 253 12.12 11.59 24.77
CA ILE A 253 13.18 11.22 23.83
C ILE A 253 14.37 12.14 24.16
N PRO A 254 15.38 11.68 24.93
CA PRO A 254 16.38 12.60 25.51
C PRO A 254 17.17 13.36 24.45
N PHE A 255 17.32 12.79 23.25
CA PHE A 255 17.96 13.44 22.11
C PHE A 255 17.25 14.73 21.67
N LEU A 256 15.92 14.79 21.80
CA LEU A 256 15.12 15.92 21.33
C LEU A 256 15.07 17.09 22.32
N ASN A 257 15.40 16.86 23.59
CA ASN A 257 15.40 17.89 24.63
C ASN A 257 16.34 19.07 24.28
N LYS A 258 17.37 18.82 23.47
CA LYS A 258 18.31 19.84 22.96
C LYS A 258 17.65 20.89 22.05
N PHE A 259 16.46 20.61 21.52
CA PHE A 259 15.72 21.50 20.62
C PHE A 259 14.58 22.26 21.32
N GLY A 260 14.49 22.19 22.66
CA GLY A 260 13.48 22.89 23.45
C GLY A 260 12.04 22.53 23.04
N SER A 261 11.16 23.54 22.97
CA SER A 261 9.74 23.38 22.60
C SER A 261 9.56 22.73 21.22
N VAL A 262 10.46 23.00 20.27
CA VAL A 262 10.45 22.36 18.95
C VAL A 262 10.73 20.87 19.06
N GLY A 263 11.65 20.48 19.94
CA GLY A 263 11.96 19.09 20.27
C GLY A 263 10.77 18.35 20.86
N ASP A 264 10.03 18.98 21.77
CA ASP A 264 8.81 18.41 22.37
C ASP A 264 7.72 18.14 21.32
N LEU A 265 7.55 19.07 20.37
CA LEU A 265 6.63 18.90 19.25
C LEU A 265 7.04 17.72 18.36
N VAL A 266 8.33 17.56 18.08
CA VAL A 266 8.84 16.40 17.32
C VAL A 266 8.66 15.10 18.09
N ALA A 267 8.90 15.10 19.39
CA ALA A 267 8.72 13.92 20.24
C ALA A 267 7.26 13.46 20.22
N ASN A 268 6.32 14.40 20.34
CA ASN A 268 4.89 14.13 20.23
C ASN A 268 4.49 13.59 18.85
N GLU A 269 5.10 14.11 17.78
CA GLU A 269 4.84 13.63 16.43
C GLU A 269 5.38 12.22 16.20
N ILE A 270 6.59 11.90 16.69
CA ILE A 270 7.13 10.54 16.64
C ILE A 270 6.23 9.57 17.39
N LYS A 271 5.74 9.95 18.58
CA LYS A 271 4.76 9.14 19.34
C LYS A 271 3.48 8.92 18.55
N LEU A 272 2.95 9.96 17.89
CA LEU A 272 1.77 9.85 17.04
C LEU A 272 2.04 8.86 15.89
N ILE A 273 3.20 8.96 15.25
CA ILE A 273 3.59 8.08 14.15
C ILE A 273 3.61 6.62 14.61
N LEU A 274 4.32 6.32 15.69
CA LEU A 274 4.52 4.95 16.18
C LEU A 274 3.26 4.34 16.79
N ARG A 275 2.42 5.14 17.43
CA ARG A 275 1.19 4.68 18.09
C ARG A 275 0.08 4.32 17.11
N ASN A 276 -0.04 5.04 15.99
CA ASN A 276 -1.17 4.85 15.07
C ASN A 276 -0.77 4.01 13.84
N LYS A 277 -1.57 2.99 13.52
CA LYS A 277 -1.30 2.05 12.42
C LYS A 277 -1.07 2.76 11.08
N ARG A 278 -1.86 3.78 10.77
CA ARG A 278 -1.83 4.49 9.48
C ARG A 278 -0.55 5.33 9.27
N SER A 279 -0.17 6.13 10.26
CA SER A 279 1.08 6.90 10.23
C SER A 279 2.30 5.98 10.30
N ARG A 280 2.25 4.93 11.13
CA ARG A 280 3.30 3.91 11.21
C ARG A 280 3.50 3.21 9.86
N SER A 281 2.41 2.92 9.15
CA SER A 281 2.48 2.36 7.80
C SER A 281 3.22 3.29 6.83
N SER A 282 3.10 4.61 6.97
CA SER A 282 3.83 5.56 6.11
C SER A 282 5.34 5.54 6.37
N LEU A 283 5.74 5.37 7.64
CA LEU A 283 7.14 5.17 8.02
C LEU A 283 7.68 3.82 7.52
N ILE A 284 6.95 2.72 7.73
CA ILE A 284 7.32 1.38 7.26
C ILE A 284 7.42 1.36 5.74
N MET A 285 6.45 1.97 5.05
CA MET A 285 6.48 2.10 3.60
C MET A 285 7.74 2.85 3.16
N GLY A 286 8.09 3.94 3.84
CA GLY A 286 9.33 4.66 3.58
C GLY A 286 10.58 3.76 3.66
N LEU A 287 10.65 2.88 4.67
CA LEU A 287 11.74 1.91 4.79
C LEU A 287 11.73 0.86 3.68
N VAL A 288 10.57 0.32 3.30
CA VAL A 288 10.46 -0.65 2.20
C VAL A 288 10.88 -0.04 0.87
N PHE A 289 10.51 1.22 0.62
CA PHE A 289 10.89 1.94 -0.60
C PHE A 289 12.41 2.21 -0.68
N MET A 290 13.18 2.05 0.41
CA MET A 290 14.64 2.09 0.32
C MET A 290 15.22 0.94 -0.51
N PHE A 291 14.49 -0.16 -0.69
CA PHE A 291 14.92 -1.28 -1.53
C PHE A 291 14.67 -1.06 -3.03
N TYR A 292 14.03 0.05 -3.43
CA TYR A 292 13.78 0.35 -4.85
C TYR A 292 15.08 0.44 -5.66
N GLY A 293 16.17 0.92 -5.05
CA GLY A 293 17.47 0.97 -5.72
C GLY A 293 17.92 -0.38 -6.27
N LEU A 294 17.61 -1.50 -5.59
CA LEU A 294 17.98 -2.84 -6.04
C LEU A 294 17.25 -3.26 -7.33
N ILE A 295 16.03 -2.75 -7.55
CA ILE A 295 15.26 -3.04 -8.76
C ILE A 295 15.79 -2.20 -9.93
N PHE A 296 16.09 -0.93 -9.70
CA PHE A 296 16.43 0.01 -10.77
C PHE A 296 17.91 0.02 -11.15
N TYR A 297 18.82 -0.14 -10.19
CA TYR A 297 20.26 -0.10 -10.47
C TYR A 297 20.79 -1.40 -11.08
N THR A 298 20.02 -2.50 -11.01
CA THR A 298 20.36 -3.78 -11.64
C THR A 298 19.98 -3.84 -13.11
N GLN A 299 19.14 -2.92 -13.60
CA GLN A 299 18.66 -2.93 -14.99
C GLN A 299 19.42 -1.90 -15.83
N SER A 300 20.06 -2.35 -16.91
CA SER A 300 20.84 -1.51 -17.84
C SER A 300 20.01 -0.52 -18.65
N VAL A 301 18.69 -0.70 -18.69
CA VAL A 301 17.75 0.16 -19.44
C VAL A 301 17.62 1.56 -18.81
N TYR A 302 17.89 1.70 -17.52
CA TYR A 302 17.70 2.98 -16.82
C TYR A 302 18.99 3.81 -16.80
N GLY A 303 18.99 4.92 -17.54
CA GLY A 303 20.11 5.87 -17.60
C GLY A 303 20.28 6.73 -16.33
N GLU A 304 21.33 7.56 -16.30
CA GLU A 304 21.71 8.37 -15.13
C GLU A 304 20.60 9.28 -14.58
N GLY A 305 19.76 9.84 -15.45
CA GLY A 305 18.63 10.68 -15.02
C GLY A 305 17.64 9.93 -14.13
N PHE A 306 17.49 8.61 -14.31
CA PHE A 306 16.62 7.82 -13.46
C PHE A 306 17.19 7.64 -12.04
N LYS A 307 18.52 7.70 -11.87
CA LYS A 307 19.17 7.65 -10.55
C LYS A 307 18.80 8.86 -9.69
N VAL A 308 18.55 10.03 -10.29
CA VAL A 308 18.04 11.24 -9.61
C VAL A 308 16.66 10.97 -9.01
N PHE A 309 15.77 10.33 -9.78
CA PHE A 309 14.44 9.94 -9.28
C PHE A 309 14.53 8.91 -8.16
N VAL A 310 15.32 7.85 -8.33
CA VAL A 310 15.46 6.81 -7.29
C VAL A 310 16.07 7.41 -6.01
N GLY A 311 17.10 8.26 -6.12
CA GLY A 311 17.72 8.94 -4.99
C GLY A 311 16.75 9.88 -4.25
N MET A 312 15.90 10.61 -4.97
CA MET A 312 14.85 11.43 -4.38
C MET A 312 13.88 10.60 -3.55
N PHE A 313 13.38 9.50 -4.13
CA PHE A 313 12.38 8.68 -3.47
C PHE A 313 12.99 8.00 -2.24
N MET A 314 14.15 7.34 -2.35
CA MET A 314 14.73 6.62 -1.22
C MET A 314 15.04 7.53 -0.02
N THR A 315 15.48 8.78 -0.26
CA THR A 315 15.83 9.71 0.81
C THR A 315 14.67 10.64 1.24
N GLY A 316 13.57 10.69 0.49
CA GLY A 316 12.50 11.68 0.67
C GLY A 316 11.07 11.14 0.69
N ILE A 317 10.86 9.85 0.45
CA ILE A 317 9.51 9.24 0.37
C ILE A 317 8.67 9.46 1.62
N PHE A 318 9.31 9.52 2.79
CA PHE A 318 8.62 9.82 4.05
C PHE A 318 8.10 11.26 4.05
N ILE A 319 8.90 12.24 3.62
CA ILE A 319 8.48 13.65 3.50
C ILE A 319 7.28 13.74 2.57
N ILE A 320 7.35 13.10 1.40
CA ILE A 320 6.29 13.14 0.38
C ILE A 320 4.99 12.53 0.91
N ASN A 321 5.06 11.32 1.50
CA ASN A 321 3.87 10.61 1.95
C ASN A 321 3.29 11.16 3.24
N TYR A 322 4.14 11.47 4.23
CA TYR A 322 3.69 11.92 5.54
C TYR A 322 3.36 13.42 5.53
N GLY A 323 4.21 14.24 4.91
CA GLY A 323 4.10 15.69 5.01
C GLY A 323 2.88 16.28 4.31
N GLN A 324 2.39 15.68 3.23
CA GLN A 324 1.16 16.14 2.56
C GLN A 324 -0.09 16.06 3.45
N PHE A 325 -0.05 15.22 4.48
CA PHE A 325 -1.14 15.01 5.45
C PHE A 325 -0.84 15.63 6.81
N MET A 326 0.16 16.51 6.91
CA MET A 326 0.67 17.07 8.17
C MET A 326 -0.43 17.50 9.16
N PHE A 327 -1.45 18.24 8.71
CA PHE A 327 -2.57 18.65 9.55
C PHE A 327 -3.62 17.55 9.73
N SER A 328 -3.86 16.77 8.68
CA SER A 328 -4.84 15.69 8.69
C SER A 328 -4.52 14.63 9.75
N TRP A 329 -3.24 14.37 10.04
CA TRP A 329 -2.81 13.49 11.13
C TRP A 329 -3.29 13.96 12.50
N GLN A 330 -3.47 15.27 12.68
CA GLN A 330 -3.85 15.89 13.94
C GLN A 330 -5.30 16.41 13.93
N ALA A 331 -6.08 16.04 12.90
CA ALA A 331 -7.43 16.58 12.67
C ALA A 331 -8.39 16.38 13.85
N SER A 332 -8.19 15.36 14.69
CA SER A 332 -9.03 15.12 15.87
C SER A 332 -8.87 16.16 16.99
N HIS A 333 -7.72 16.81 17.08
CA HIS A 333 -7.35 17.77 18.12
C HIS A 333 -6.87 19.10 17.53
N PHE A 334 -7.14 19.34 16.25
CA PHE A 334 -6.69 20.52 15.53
C PHE A 334 -7.25 21.83 16.12
N ASP A 335 -8.50 21.81 16.59
CA ASP A 335 -9.09 22.94 17.32
C ASP A 335 -8.30 23.29 18.60
N GLY A 336 -7.78 22.28 19.30
CA GLY A 336 -6.92 22.47 20.47
C GLY A 336 -5.57 23.10 20.09
N LEU A 337 -4.99 22.72 18.94
CA LEU A 337 -3.75 23.33 18.44
C LEU A 337 -3.94 24.80 18.12
N LEU A 338 -5.08 25.19 17.54
CA LEU A 338 -5.38 26.58 17.19
C LEU A 338 -5.52 27.50 18.41
N VAL A 339 -5.95 26.98 19.56
CA VAL A 339 -6.16 27.75 20.79
C VAL A 339 -4.95 27.65 21.74
N SER A 340 -4.09 26.65 21.54
CA SER A 340 -2.88 26.46 22.34
C SER A 340 -1.90 27.65 22.19
N LYS A 341 -1.10 27.91 23.23
CA LYS A 341 -0.04 28.94 23.22
C LYS A 341 1.19 28.55 22.36
N ILE A 342 1.05 27.58 21.46
CA ILE A 342 2.16 27.08 20.64
C ILE A 342 2.28 27.97 19.40
N SER A 343 3.48 28.53 19.19
CA SER A 343 3.78 29.28 17.97
C SER A 343 3.70 28.39 16.74
N PHE A 344 3.00 28.84 15.71
CA PHE A 344 2.90 28.09 14.46
C PHE A 344 4.26 27.99 13.74
N THR A 345 5.11 29.01 13.89
CA THR A 345 6.52 28.95 13.48
C THR A 345 7.24 27.75 14.11
N ASP A 346 7.08 27.52 15.41
CA ASP A 346 7.75 26.40 16.09
C ASP A 346 7.16 25.05 15.69
N PHE A 347 5.85 25.00 15.41
CA PHE A 347 5.22 23.85 14.79
C PHE A 347 5.86 23.51 13.43
N LEU A 348 6.04 24.49 12.55
CA LEU A 348 6.70 24.28 11.26
C LEU A 348 8.17 23.88 11.43
N LYS A 349 8.93 24.52 12.33
CA LYS A 349 10.32 24.11 12.65
C LYS A 349 10.37 22.65 13.09
N GLY A 350 9.41 22.21 13.90
CA GLY A 350 9.30 20.81 14.33
C GLY A 350 9.16 19.86 13.14
N LYS A 351 8.37 20.22 12.13
CA LYS A 351 8.18 19.40 10.93
C LYS A 351 9.45 19.35 10.09
N TYR A 352 10.14 20.47 9.90
CA TYR A 352 11.45 20.50 9.26
C TYR A 352 12.46 19.62 10.01
N LEU A 353 12.47 19.67 11.34
CA LEU A 353 13.37 18.87 12.17
C LEU A 353 13.05 17.36 12.06
N LEU A 354 11.77 16.98 12.18
CA LEU A 354 11.33 15.60 11.99
C LEU A 354 11.75 15.04 10.62
N PHE A 355 11.46 15.79 9.54
CA PHE A 355 11.82 15.41 8.19
C PHE A 355 13.33 15.33 8.00
N THR A 356 14.08 16.22 8.64
CA THR A 356 15.54 16.15 8.64
C THR A 356 16.00 14.85 9.28
N ILE A 357 15.59 14.56 10.52
CA ILE A 357 15.98 13.34 11.24
C ILE A 357 15.67 12.08 10.42
N VAL A 358 14.43 11.94 9.93
CA VAL A 358 14.02 10.72 9.20
C VAL A 358 14.78 10.59 7.87
N SER A 359 14.97 11.69 7.13
CA SER A 359 15.68 11.66 5.85
C SER A 359 17.18 11.45 6.01
N THR A 360 17.78 11.95 7.09
CA THR A 360 19.19 11.70 7.42
C THR A 360 19.40 10.21 7.70
N VAL A 361 18.52 9.59 8.49
CA VAL A 361 18.56 8.14 8.73
C VAL A 361 18.38 7.38 7.42
N ALA A 362 17.41 7.76 6.60
CA ALA A 362 17.20 7.13 5.30
C ALA A 362 18.44 7.23 4.39
N PHE A 363 19.09 8.40 4.32
CA PHE A 363 20.32 8.59 3.56
C PHE A 363 21.46 7.69 4.06
N ILE A 364 21.67 7.60 5.37
CA ILE A 364 22.68 6.69 5.96
C ILE A 364 22.41 5.24 5.55
N LEU A 365 21.14 4.83 5.57
CA LEU A 365 20.73 3.48 5.16
C LEU A 365 20.88 3.24 3.64
N THR A 366 21.02 4.30 2.83
CA THR A 366 21.32 4.17 1.40
C THR A 366 22.82 4.04 1.08
N VAL A 367 23.72 4.25 2.06
CA VAL A 367 25.17 4.14 1.84
C VAL A 367 25.62 2.79 1.25
N PRO A 368 25.05 1.62 1.64
CA PRO A 368 25.40 0.33 1.02
C PRO A 368 25.21 0.26 -0.50
N TYR A 369 24.42 1.16 -1.10
CA TYR A 369 24.32 1.28 -2.56
C TYR A 369 25.62 1.76 -3.24
N VAL A 370 26.68 2.08 -2.48
CA VAL A 370 28.05 2.26 -2.99
C VAL A 370 28.51 1.06 -3.83
N TYR A 371 27.97 -0.13 -3.57
CA TYR A 371 28.16 -1.32 -4.40
C TYR A 371 27.88 -1.09 -5.89
N PHE A 372 26.91 -0.23 -6.22
CA PHE A 372 26.56 0.15 -7.61
C PHE A 372 27.35 1.36 -8.14
N GLY A 373 28.35 1.82 -7.38
CA GLY A 373 29.28 2.89 -7.73
C GLY A 373 29.13 4.14 -6.86
N TRP A 374 30.25 4.83 -6.63
CA TRP A 374 30.31 6.07 -5.83
C TRP A 374 29.38 7.19 -6.32
N LYS A 375 29.18 7.28 -7.64
CA LYS A 375 28.27 8.26 -8.25
C LYS A 375 26.83 8.07 -7.77
N VAL A 376 26.41 6.84 -7.45
CA VAL A 376 25.06 6.55 -6.94
C VAL A 376 24.85 7.17 -5.56
N VAL A 377 25.79 6.98 -4.65
CA VAL A 377 25.75 7.56 -3.29
C VAL A 377 25.83 9.08 -3.34
N LEU A 378 26.65 9.63 -4.24
CA LEU A 378 26.72 11.07 -4.46
C LEU A 378 25.36 11.63 -4.93
N ILE A 379 24.68 10.97 -5.86
CA ILE A 379 23.33 11.35 -6.27
C ILE A 379 22.34 11.24 -5.11
N HIS A 380 22.43 10.22 -4.25
CA HIS A 380 21.58 10.12 -3.05
C HIS A 380 21.81 11.27 -2.10
N PHE A 381 23.07 11.70 -1.93
CA PHE A 381 23.41 12.85 -1.11
C PHE A 381 22.85 14.15 -1.68
N ILE A 382 22.98 14.38 -2.99
CA ILE A 382 22.39 15.53 -3.67
C ILE A 382 20.87 15.55 -3.49
N MET A 383 20.22 14.41 -3.70
CA MET A 383 18.77 14.32 -3.56
C MET A 383 18.30 14.40 -2.11
N TYR A 384 19.12 13.96 -1.16
CA TYR A 384 18.90 14.21 0.26
C TYR A 384 18.90 15.71 0.57
N LEU A 385 19.86 16.49 0.07
CA LEU A 385 19.88 17.95 0.23
C LEU A 385 18.66 18.61 -0.43
N TRP A 386 18.31 18.18 -1.65
CA TRP A 386 17.10 18.61 -2.33
C TRP A 386 15.84 18.33 -1.50
N ASN A 387 15.76 17.15 -0.88
CA ASN A 387 14.64 16.74 -0.06
C ASN A 387 14.48 17.61 1.20
N LEU A 388 15.60 17.88 1.89
CA LEU A 388 15.62 18.71 3.09
C LEU A 388 15.26 20.19 2.85
N GLY A 389 15.59 20.71 1.68
CA GLY A 389 15.31 22.07 1.28
C GLY A 389 13.99 22.18 0.50
N VAL A 390 14.04 21.81 -0.77
CA VAL A 390 12.98 22.06 -1.76
C VAL A 390 11.74 21.23 -1.46
N ASN A 391 11.85 19.89 -1.41
CA ASN A 391 10.66 19.05 -1.28
C ASN A 391 9.95 19.28 0.05
N THR A 392 10.68 19.45 1.15
CA THR A 392 10.07 19.77 2.45
C THR A 392 9.25 21.07 2.36
N THR A 393 9.79 22.11 1.73
CA THR A 393 9.10 23.39 1.58
C THR A 393 7.83 23.26 0.73
N ILE A 394 7.93 22.58 -0.41
CA ILE A 394 6.81 22.36 -1.34
C ILE A 394 5.72 21.52 -0.65
N VAL A 395 6.08 20.42 0.00
CA VAL A 395 5.12 19.55 0.67
C VAL A 395 4.37 20.31 1.76
N LEU A 396 5.05 21.11 2.57
CA LEU A 396 4.43 21.92 3.62
C LEU A 396 3.51 23.01 3.03
N PHE A 397 3.88 23.60 1.89
CA PHE A 397 3.03 24.55 1.18
C PHE A 397 1.71 23.90 0.69
N PHE A 398 1.77 22.69 0.15
CA PHE A 398 0.56 21.95 -0.25
C PHE A 398 -0.23 21.42 0.95
N ALA A 399 0.43 21.12 2.08
CA ALA A 399 -0.25 20.73 3.30
C ALA A 399 -1.22 21.81 3.82
N ASN A 400 -0.88 23.09 3.70
CA ASN A 400 -1.77 24.23 4.01
C ASN A 400 -3.06 24.26 3.16
N ARG A 401 -3.11 23.50 2.06
CA ARG A 401 -4.26 23.39 1.14
C ARG A 401 -4.99 22.05 1.27
N ASN A 402 -4.66 21.27 2.30
CA ASN A 402 -5.33 20.02 2.60
C ASN A 402 -6.34 20.21 3.74
N TYR A 403 -7.62 20.14 3.40
CA TYR A 403 -8.74 20.34 4.32
C TYR A 403 -9.47 19.03 4.64
N LYS A 404 -8.95 17.88 4.21
CA LYS A 404 -9.60 16.58 4.40
C LYS A 404 -9.13 15.93 5.69
N ARG A 405 -10.10 15.59 6.55
CA ARG A 405 -9.86 14.84 7.78
C ARG A 405 -9.36 13.42 7.47
N ILE A 406 -8.45 12.95 8.32
CA ILE A 406 -8.03 11.55 8.36
C ILE A 406 -8.46 10.95 9.70
N ASP A 407 -9.15 9.82 9.65
CA ASP A 407 -9.37 9.00 10.82
C ASP A 407 -8.16 8.06 11.03
N LEU A 408 -7.48 8.22 12.16
CA LEU A 408 -6.32 7.42 12.53
C LEU A 408 -6.70 6.00 13.00
N SER A 409 -7.97 5.79 13.38
CA SER A 409 -8.48 4.50 13.87
C SER A 409 -8.80 3.51 12.76
N LYS A 410 -8.93 3.98 11.50
CA LYS A 410 -9.22 3.15 10.33
C LYS A 410 -7.95 2.58 9.69
N GLY A 411 -8.11 1.47 8.97
CA GLY A 411 -7.05 0.82 8.20
C GLY A 411 -6.40 1.74 7.15
N ALA A 412 -5.16 1.41 6.77
CA ALA A 412 -4.33 2.22 5.85
C ALA A 412 -4.41 1.81 4.37
N SER A 413 -4.68 0.53 4.07
CA SER A 413 -4.90 0.04 2.70
C SER A 413 -6.19 0.66 2.14
N PHE A 414 -6.22 1.04 0.86
CA PHE A 414 -7.34 1.64 0.08
C PHE A 414 -8.19 2.73 0.73
N ASN A 415 -7.74 3.27 1.86
CA ASN A 415 -8.37 4.39 2.52
C ASN A 415 -7.90 5.71 1.89
N TRP A 416 -8.64 6.18 0.89
CA TRP A 416 -8.43 7.47 0.23
C TRP A 416 -8.94 8.68 1.04
N GLU A 417 -9.36 8.50 2.30
CA GLU A 417 -9.64 9.62 3.21
C GLU A 417 -8.41 10.51 3.34
N GLY A 418 -8.59 11.83 3.31
CA GLY A 418 -7.46 12.75 3.25
C GLY A 418 -6.95 13.03 1.84
N VAL A 419 -7.08 12.10 0.88
CA VAL A 419 -6.59 12.28 -0.50
C VAL A 419 -7.59 13.13 -1.30
N GLY A 420 -7.13 14.28 -1.78
CA GLY A 420 -7.86 15.21 -2.64
C GLY A 420 -7.05 15.59 -3.88
N ALA A 421 -7.59 16.50 -4.68
CA ALA A 421 -6.93 16.98 -5.89
C ALA A 421 -5.57 17.64 -5.59
N THR A 422 -5.45 18.31 -4.44
CA THR A 422 -4.21 18.94 -3.95
C THR A 422 -3.05 17.96 -3.83
N GLN A 423 -3.29 16.73 -3.38
CA GLN A 423 -2.27 15.68 -3.21
C GLN A 423 -1.84 15.09 -4.56
N LEU A 424 -2.78 14.89 -5.47
CA LEU A 424 -2.44 14.49 -6.85
C LEU A 424 -1.62 15.59 -7.54
N LEU A 425 -2.02 16.85 -7.36
CA LEU A 425 -1.27 17.99 -7.90
C LEU A 425 0.14 18.12 -7.32
N LEU A 426 0.34 17.80 -6.04
CA LEU A 426 1.66 17.82 -5.38
C LEU A 426 2.64 16.80 -5.99
N SER A 427 2.16 15.70 -6.58
CA SER A 427 3.04 14.69 -7.20
C SER A 427 3.81 15.24 -8.41
N PHE A 428 3.19 16.13 -9.19
CA PHE A 428 3.82 16.75 -10.36
C PHE A 428 5.05 17.59 -10.03
N PRO A 429 5.01 18.63 -9.17
CA PRO A 429 6.19 19.43 -8.88
C PRO A 429 7.30 18.62 -8.21
N LEU A 430 6.96 17.65 -7.34
CA LEU A 430 7.96 16.80 -6.70
C LEU A 430 8.75 15.96 -7.71
N ILE A 431 8.06 15.36 -8.68
CA ILE A 431 8.70 14.55 -9.71
C ILE A 431 9.39 15.44 -10.75
N LEU A 432 8.74 16.50 -11.22
CA LEU A 432 9.20 17.29 -12.37
C LEU A 432 10.31 18.28 -12.01
N PHE A 433 10.27 18.95 -10.86
CA PHE A 433 11.19 20.05 -10.55
C PHE A 433 12.68 19.66 -10.63
N PRO A 434 13.14 18.53 -10.08
CA PRO A 434 14.52 18.12 -10.24
C PRO A 434 14.91 17.97 -11.71
N TYR A 435 14.02 17.44 -12.54
CA TYR A 435 14.27 17.28 -13.96
C TYR A 435 14.28 18.60 -14.72
N VAL A 436 13.50 19.59 -14.31
CA VAL A 436 13.56 20.95 -14.89
C VAL A 436 14.98 21.53 -14.75
N PHE A 437 15.64 21.30 -13.63
CA PHE A 437 17.01 21.77 -13.42
C PHE A 437 18.09 20.82 -13.98
N TYR A 438 17.84 19.51 -14.02
CA TYR A 438 18.84 18.52 -14.46
C TYR A 438 18.86 18.29 -15.98
N LEU A 439 17.69 18.21 -16.63
CA LEU A 439 17.59 17.86 -18.06
C LEU A 439 18.31 18.82 -19.00
N PRO A 440 18.27 20.16 -18.82
CA PRO A 440 18.98 21.08 -19.71
C PRO A 440 20.48 20.76 -19.79
N PHE A 441 21.13 20.54 -18.64
CA PHE A 441 22.55 20.19 -18.60
C PHE A 441 22.83 18.78 -19.13
N LYS A 442 21.89 17.85 -18.96
CA LYS A 442 21.98 16.52 -19.59
C LYS A 442 21.97 16.63 -21.12
N TYR A 443 21.09 17.44 -21.71
CA TYR A 443 21.04 17.64 -23.16
C TYR A 443 22.28 18.36 -23.70
N LEU A 444 22.89 19.23 -22.90
CA LEU A 444 24.19 19.85 -23.17
C LEU A 444 25.40 18.92 -22.92
N LYS A 445 25.17 17.63 -22.65
CA LYS A 445 26.21 16.62 -22.34
C LYS A 445 27.06 16.95 -21.10
N MET A 446 26.53 17.71 -20.15
CA MET A 446 27.17 18.10 -18.89
C MET A 446 26.37 17.62 -17.66
N PRO A 447 26.09 16.31 -17.50
CA PRO A 447 25.20 15.80 -16.45
C PRO A 447 25.70 16.11 -15.03
N ASP A 448 27.02 16.16 -14.80
CA ASP A 448 27.59 16.44 -13.48
C ASP A 448 27.37 17.89 -13.05
N VAL A 449 27.32 18.83 -13.99
CA VAL A 449 26.94 20.23 -13.71
C VAL A 449 25.47 20.31 -13.35
N GLY A 450 24.60 19.54 -14.01
CA GLY A 450 23.19 19.44 -13.62
C GLY A 450 23.01 18.91 -12.19
N LEU A 451 23.80 17.91 -11.79
CA LEU A 451 23.82 17.41 -10.42
C LEU A 451 24.32 18.48 -9.42
N ALA A 452 25.38 19.21 -9.75
CA ALA A 452 25.88 20.30 -8.92
C ALA A 452 24.84 21.41 -8.73
N VAL A 453 24.10 21.78 -9.78
CA VAL A 453 23.00 22.76 -9.71
C VAL A 453 21.91 22.30 -8.75
N LEU A 454 21.50 21.02 -8.81
CA LEU A 454 20.54 20.46 -7.86
C LEU A 454 21.03 20.56 -6.41
N ALA A 455 22.31 20.27 -6.17
CA ALA A 455 22.92 20.36 -4.85
C ALA A 455 22.90 21.80 -4.33
N VAL A 456 23.31 22.77 -5.16
CA VAL A 456 23.33 24.21 -4.82
C VAL A 456 21.93 24.70 -4.49
N ILE A 457 20.92 24.35 -5.29
CA ILE A 457 19.52 24.74 -5.02
C ILE A 457 19.03 24.12 -3.71
N GLY A 458 19.33 22.84 -3.48
CA GLY A 458 19.00 22.16 -2.21
C GLY A 458 19.58 22.88 -1.00
N ILE A 459 20.87 23.21 -1.05
CA ILE A 459 21.57 23.96 0.00
C ILE A 459 20.97 25.36 0.19
N LEU A 460 20.70 26.07 -0.91
CA LEU A 460 20.10 27.40 -0.87
C LEU A 460 18.75 27.38 -0.13
N PHE A 461 17.89 26.40 -0.41
CA PHE A 461 16.62 26.22 0.30
C PHE A 461 16.79 25.86 1.78
N ILE A 462 17.83 25.10 2.14
CA ILE A 462 18.16 24.79 3.53
C ILE A 462 18.59 26.06 4.28
N ILE A 463 19.48 26.87 3.69
CA ILE A 463 19.96 28.13 4.29
C ILE A 463 18.81 29.14 4.42
N THR A 464 17.96 29.24 3.39
CA THR A 464 16.80 30.15 3.39
C THR A 464 15.58 29.60 4.12
N ARG A 465 15.69 28.50 4.87
CA ARG A 465 14.59 27.84 5.59
C ARG A 465 13.79 28.80 6.49
N SER A 466 14.46 29.73 7.18
CA SER A 466 13.80 30.73 8.04
C SER A 466 12.86 31.65 7.27
N PHE A 467 13.23 32.02 6.04
CA PHE A 467 12.38 32.79 5.13
C PHE A 467 11.14 31.97 4.71
N TRP A 468 11.34 30.72 4.31
CA TRP A 468 10.24 29.84 3.89
C TRP A 468 9.25 29.55 5.03
N ILE A 469 9.74 29.36 6.26
CA ILE A 469 8.88 29.15 7.44
C ILE A 469 7.95 30.36 7.64
N LYS A 470 8.46 31.59 7.56
CA LYS A 470 7.63 32.80 7.68
C LYS A 470 6.57 32.89 6.57
N LYS A 471 6.94 32.53 5.34
CA LYS A 471 5.98 32.50 4.21
C LYS A 471 4.90 31.43 4.39
N LEU A 472 5.27 30.24 4.85
CA LEU A 472 4.34 29.14 5.14
C LEU A 472 3.41 29.46 6.31
N GLU A 473 3.91 30.16 7.33
CA GLU A 473 3.12 30.64 8.46
C GLU A 473 2.08 31.69 8.01
N ALA A 474 2.50 32.70 7.26
CA ALA A 474 1.57 33.68 6.70
C ALA A 474 0.49 33.01 5.83
N ASP A 475 0.89 32.06 4.98
CA ASP A 475 -0.02 31.27 4.15
C ASP A 475 -1.00 30.43 5.01
N PHE A 476 -0.54 29.86 6.12
CA PHE A 476 -1.39 29.11 7.05
C PHE A 476 -2.45 29.99 7.71
N TYR A 477 -2.09 31.17 8.21
CA TYR A 477 -3.05 32.07 8.87
C TYR A 477 -4.18 32.51 7.95
N THR A 478 -3.95 32.59 6.63
CA THR A 478 -5.03 32.85 5.66
C THR A 478 -5.99 31.68 5.46
N LYS A 479 -5.59 30.45 5.79
CA LYS A 479 -6.33 29.21 5.51
C LYS A 479 -6.80 28.45 6.75
N ARG A 480 -6.30 28.81 7.94
CA ARG A 480 -6.54 28.07 9.20
C ARG A 480 -8.01 27.75 9.48
N PHE A 481 -8.92 28.68 9.18
CA PHE A 481 -10.35 28.49 9.40
C PHE A 481 -10.97 27.51 8.41
N LYS A 482 -10.54 27.52 7.15
CA LYS A 482 -10.95 26.53 6.13
C LYS A 482 -10.46 25.13 6.49
N ILE A 483 -9.25 25.02 7.04
CA ILE A 483 -8.70 23.74 7.55
C ILE A 483 -9.54 23.24 8.72
N ALA A 484 -9.82 24.10 9.71
CA ALA A 484 -10.63 23.74 10.88
C ALA A 484 -12.05 23.31 10.49
N GLU A 485 -12.72 24.09 9.64
CA GLU A 485 -14.05 23.76 9.10
C GLU A 485 -14.04 22.41 8.37
N GLY A 486 -13.06 22.18 7.49
CA GLY A 486 -12.89 20.92 6.78
C GLY A 486 -12.71 19.71 7.69
N PHE A 487 -12.07 19.88 8.85
CA PHE A 487 -11.90 18.81 9.84
C PHE A 487 -13.12 18.57 10.74
N ARG A 488 -13.99 19.57 10.89
CA ARG A 488 -15.25 19.45 11.63
C ARG A 488 -16.34 18.76 10.81
N ASN A 489 -16.33 18.92 9.49
CA ASN A 489 -17.24 18.24 8.58
C ASN A 489 -16.87 16.74 8.47
N LYS A 490 -17.65 15.87 9.13
CA LYS A 490 -17.47 14.41 9.16
C LYS A 490 -18.01 13.69 7.93
#